data_AF-A0A7X8EKS3-F1
#
_entry.id   AF-A0A7X8EKS3-F1
#
_cell.length_a   1.000
_cell.length_b   1.000
_cell.length_c   1.000
_cell.angle_alpha   90.00
_cell.angle_beta   90.00
_cell.angle_gamma   90.00
#
_symmetry.space_group_name_H-M   'P 1'
#
loop_
_entity.id
_entity.type
_entity.pdbx_description
1 polymer ?
#
loop_
_entity_poly.entity_id
_entity_poly.type
_entity_poly.pdbx_seq_one_letter_code
_entity_poly.pdbx_strand_id
1 'polypeptide(L)'
;MNRRLFFEGQALHFVLLILLLGLLWLAALAEPVSQGSLWGVTTPVWLWVAVWSAVAHQVYVWFCWRAELHGRLFTRLFGRRAFFVYAVPFALIGLLRFAAVFFLAASNSGTLPLPPSALKILAAVLLPPFIYTAWSTARHFPIARALGADHFYEECRGAPLVMEGIFKYSPNAMYLYGFLILWSAALWRGSTAALAAAAFNHVYIWVHYYCTELPDMGRIYGRGSKTKKV
;
A
#
# COMPACT_ATOMS: atom_id res chain seq x y z
N MET A 1 6.71 -14.48 -22.06
CA MET A 1 6.58 -14.23 -20.60
C MET A 1 6.38 -15.58 -19.90
N ASN A 2 7.23 -15.92 -18.92
CA ASN A 2 7.12 -17.20 -18.21
C ASN A 2 5.94 -17.16 -17.23
N ARG A 3 4.92 -17.98 -17.47
CA ARG A 3 3.69 -18.01 -16.64
C ARG A 3 3.96 -18.31 -15.17
N ARG A 4 4.90 -19.21 -14.88
CA ARG A 4 5.26 -19.56 -13.50
C ARG A 4 5.81 -18.37 -12.73
N LEU A 5 6.66 -17.56 -13.36
CA LEU A 5 7.25 -16.37 -12.74
C LEU A 5 6.22 -15.24 -12.59
N PHE A 6 5.33 -15.11 -13.57
CA PHE A 6 4.28 -14.10 -13.55
C PHE A 6 3.28 -14.29 -12.39
N PHE A 7 2.92 -15.55 -12.12
CA PHE A 7 1.94 -15.92 -11.08
C PHE A 7 2.57 -16.39 -9.76
N GLU A 8 3.88 -16.23 -9.58
CA GLU A 8 4.54 -16.62 -8.34
C GLU A 8 3.96 -15.84 -7.14
N GLY A 9 3.63 -16.56 -6.07
CA GLY A 9 3.01 -16.00 -4.86
C GLY A 9 1.53 -15.62 -5.00
N GLN A 10 0.98 -15.58 -6.22
CA GLN A 10 -0.35 -15.02 -6.45
C GLN A 10 -1.49 -15.91 -5.95
N ALA A 11 -1.31 -17.23 -5.94
CA ALA A 11 -2.29 -18.13 -5.33
C ALA A 11 -2.51 -17.80 -3.84
N LEU A 12 -1.42 -17.61 -3.08
CA LEU A 12 -1.48 -17.20 -1.68
C LEU A 12 -2.07 -15.80 -1.54
N HIS A 13 -1.68 -14.86 -2.41
CA HIS A 13 -2.24 -13.51 -2.44
C HIS A 13 -3.76 -13.53 -2.60
N PHE A 14 -4.29 -14.32 -3.55
CA PHE A 14 -5.74 -14.44 -3.77
C PHE A 14 -6.45 -15.08 -2.56
N VAL A 15 -5.90 -16.13 -1.97
CA VAL A 15 -6.49 -16.76 -0.77
C VAL A 15 -6.55 -15.77 0.39
N LEU A 16 -5.47 -15.04 0.66
CA LEU A 16 -5.43 -14.04 1.73
C LEU A 16 -6.34 -12.85 1.43
N LEU A 17 -6.44 -12.41 0.18
CA LEU A 17 -7.40 -11.37 -0.22
C LEU A 17 -8.85 -11.82 0.03
N ILE A 18 -9.21 -13.04 -0.36
CA ILE A 18 -10.57 -13.59 -0.12
C ILE A 18 -10.85 -13.63 1.39
N LEU A 19 -9.90 -14.08 2.20
CA LEU A 19 -10.03 -14.10 3.66
C LEU A 19 -10.25 -12.68 4.22
N LEU A 20 -9.42 -11.71 3.81
CA LEU A 20 -9.53 -10.33 4.27
C LEU A 20 -10.85 -9.68 3.85
N LEU A 21 -11.31 -9.91 2.61
CA LEU A 21 -12.60 -9.44 2.12
C LEU A 21 -13.76 -10.07 2.90
N GLY A 22 -13.68 -11.37 3.21
CA GLY A 22 -14.68 -12.07 4.02
C GLY A 22 -14.76 -11.52 5.46
N LEU A 23 -13.61 -11.32 6.11
CA LEU A 23 -13.56 -10.71 7.45
C LEU A 23 -14.10 -9.29 7.45
N LEU A 24 -13.76 -8.48 6.45
CA LEU A 24 -14.25 -7.12 6.34
C LEU A 24 -15.74 -7.07 6.01
N TRP A 25 -16.23 -7.98 5.17
CA TRP A 25 -17.66 -8.14 4.88
C TRP A 25 -18.44 -8.42 6.17
N LEU A 26 -17.96 -9.35 7.00
CA LEU A 26 -18.57 -9.62 8.31
C LEU A 26 -18.55 -8.39 9.22
N ALA A 27 -17.44 -7.65 9.26
CA ALA A 27 -17.36 -6.39 10.01
C ALA A 27 -18.34 -5.34 9.48
N ALA A 28 -18.56 -5.27 8.16
CA ALA A 28 -19.46 -4.33 7.52
C ALA A 28 -20.95 -4.57 7.85
N LEU A 29 -21.30 -5.75 8.37
CA LEU A 29 -22.65 -6.03 8.86
C LEU A 29 -22.93 -5.36 10.23
N ALA A 30 -21.90 -4.97 10.96
CA ALA A 30 -22.08 -4.29 12.24
C ALA A 30 -22.59 -2.85 12.03
N GLU A 31 -23.56 -2.44 12.84
CA GLU A 31 -24.18 -1.11 12.77
C GLU A 31 -23.13 0.02 12.85
N PRO A 32 -22.14 0.01 13.78
CA PRO A 32 -21.14 1.07 13.86
C PRO A 32 -20.28 1.24 12.60
N VAL A 33 -20.17 0.19 11.77
CA VAL A 33 -19.41 0.20 10.51
C VAL A 33 -20.28 0.63 9.34
N SER A 34 -21.58 0.36 9.37
CA SER A 34 -22.49 0.60 8.24
C SER A 34 -23.24 1.93 8.31
N GLN A 35 -23.29 2.59 9.47
CA GLN A 35 -24.02 3.84 9.63
C GLN A 35 -23.27 5.08 9.10
N GLY A 36 -24.04 6.10 8.68
CA GLY A 36 -23.53 7.40 8.25
C GLY A 36 -23.53 7.63 6.73
N SER A 37 -23.16 8.85 6.35
CA SER A 37 -23.05 9.26 4.95
C SER A 37 -22.16 10.51 4.82
N LEU A 38 -21.64 10.75 3.63
CA LEU A 38 -20.95 11.97 3.24
C LEU A 38 -21.38 12.36 1.82
N TRP A 39 -21.83 13.60 1.64
CA TRP A 39 -22.30 14.13 0.35
C TRP A 39 -23.39 13.28 -0.31
N GLY A 40 -24.32 12.74 0.47
CA GLY A 40 -25.40 11.87 -0.01
C GLY A 40 -24.95 10.44 -0.36
N VAL A 41 -23.67 10.10 -0.20
CA VAL A 41 -23.12 8.75 -0.40
C VAL A 41 -23.00 8.06 0.96
N THR A 42 -23.56 6.86 1.08
CA THR A 42 -23.59 6.12 2.34
C THR A 42 -22.22 5.57 2.75
N THR A 43 -21.99 5.38 4.05
CA THR A 43 -20.75 4.79 4.58
C THR A 43 -20.37 3.45 3.93
N PRO A 44 -21.29 2.49 3.68
CA PRO A 44 -20.93 1.24 3.02
C PRO A 44 -20.38 1.45 1.61
N VAL A 45 -20.87 2.44 0.87
CA VAL A 45 -20.32 2.78 -0.45
C VAL A 45 -18.89 3.31 -0.30
N TRP A 46 -18.66 4.26 0.62
CA TRP A 46 -17.30 4.75 0.89
C TRP A 46 -16.35 3.65 1.36
N LEU A 47 -16.85 2.69 2.15
CA LEU A 47 -16.07 1.53 2.61
C LEU A 47 -15.59 0.71 1.43
N TRP A 48 -16.49 0.33 0.53
CA TRP A 48 -16.12 -0.47 -0.64
C TRP A 48 -15.27 0.31 -1.65
N VAL A 49 -15.44 1.62 -1.78
CA VAL A 49 -14.51 2.46 -2.58
C VAL A 49 -13.09 2.42 -1.98
N ALA A 50 -12.94 2.52 -0.66
CA ALA A 50 -11.65 2.44 0.02
C ALA A 50 -10.99 1.05 -0.13
N VAL A 51 -11.80 -0.02 -0.10
CA VAL A 51 -11.32 -1.40 -0.27
C VAL A 51 -10.93 -1.68 -1.72
N TRP A 52 -11.81 -1.38 -2.67
CA TRP A 52 -11.57 -1.69 -4.08
C TRP A 52 -10.45 -0.84 -4.68
N SER A 53 -10.25 0.39 -4.21
CA SER A 53 -9.07 1.19 -4.60
C SER A 53 -7.77 0.54 -4.12
N ALA A 54 -7.74 -0.03 -2.90
CA ALA A 54 -6.58 -0.77 -2.41
C ALA A 54 -6.32 -2.06 -3.22
N VAL A 55 -7.38 -2.82 -3.51
CA VAL A 55 -7.31 -4.04 -4.36
C VAL A 55 -6.82 -3.70 -5.76
N ALA A 56 -7.44 -2.71 -6.41
CA ALA A 56 -7.07 -2.24 -7.75
C ALA A 56 -5.61 -1.78 -7.79
N HIS A 57 -5.16 -1.01 -6.80
CA HIS A 57 -3.77 -0.57 -6.72
C HIS A 57 -2.79 -1.75 -6.70
N GLN A 58 -3.03 -2.73 -5.84
CA GLN A 58 -2.09 -3.86 -5.71
C GLN A 58 -2.13 -4.81 -6.91
N VAL A 59 -3.30 -5.07 -7.48
CA VAL A 59 -3.43 -5.88 -8.70
C VAL A 59 -2.72 -5.17 -9.87
N TYR A 60 -2.89 -3.86 -9.98
CA TYR A 60 -2.18 -3.05 -10.96
C TYR A 60 -0.66 -3.13 -10.79
N VAL A 61 -0.16 -2.94 -9.56
CA VAL A 61 1.28 -3.06 -9.24
C VAL A 61 1.81 -4.44 -9.60
N TRP A 62 1.15 -5.52 -9.13
CA TRP A 62 1.54 -6.89 -9.45
C TRP A 62 1.64 -7.11 -10.96
N PHE A 63 0.60 -6.74 -11.71
CA PHE A 63 0.58 -6.89 -13.16
C PHE A 63 1.74 -6.12 -13.82
N CYS A 64 1.89 -4.84 -13.51
CA CYS A 64 2.91 -3.99 -14.11
C CYS A 64 4.32 -4.45 -13.79
N TRP A 65 4.60 -4.74 -12.52
CA TRP A 65 5.91 -5.20 -12.07
C TRP A 65 6.29 -6.53 -12.68
N ARG A 66 5.41 -7.53 -12.65
CA ARG A 66 5.72 -8.86 -13.21
C ARG A 66 5.79 -8.86 -14.73
N ALA A 67 4.91 -8.11 -15.41
CA ALA A 67 4.95 -7.98 -16.86
C ALA A 67 6.22 -7.29 -17.33
N GLU A 68 6.70 -6.28 -16.60
CA GLU A 68 7.94 -5.61 -16.92
C GLU A 68 9.16 -6.47 -16.56
N LEU A 69 9.25 -6.99 -15.34
CA LEU A 69 10.40 -7.74 -14.86
C LEU A 69 10.65 -9.03 -15.68
N HIS A 70 9.58 -9.76 -16.04
CA HIS A 70 9.68 -11.06 -16.72
C HIS A 70 9.37 -11.02 -18.23
N GLY A 71 8.95 -9.87 -18.74
CA GLY A 71 8.48 -9.72 -20.12
C GLY A 71 8.93 -8.45 -20.83
N ARG A 72 9.45 -7.45 -20.11
CA ARG A 72 9.72 -6.09 -20.61
C ARG A 72 8.52 -5.50 -21.36
N LEU A 73 7.30 -5.84 -20.94
CA LEU A 73 6.08 -5.54 -21.70
C LEU A 73 5.91 -4.04 -21.92
N PHE A 74 6.04 -3.24 -20.85
CA PHE A 74 5.84 -1.80 -20.93
C PHE A 74 6.98 -1.16 -21.71
N THR A 75 8.22 -1.60 -21.49
CA THR A 75 9.38 -1.12 -22.27
C THR A 75 9.23 -1.42 -23.76
N ARG A 76 8.69 -2.58 -24.16
CA ARG A 76 8.44 -2.92 -25.57
C ARG A 76 7.33 -2.08 -26.20
N LEU A 77 6.27 -1.78 -25.45
CA LEU A 77 5.11 -1.04 -25.95
C LEU A 77 5.32 0.49 -25.96
N PHE A 78 6.01 1.01 -24.96
CA PHE A 78 6.07 2.46 -24.69
C PHE A 78 7.50 3.01 -24.66
N GLY A 79 8.53 2.17 -24.81
CA GLY A 79 9.93 2.58 -24.85
C GLY A 79 10.33 3.41 -23.63
N ARG A 80 10.91 4.59 -23.89
CA ARG A 80 11.36 5.54 -22.84
C ARG A 80 10.25 6.03 -21.91
N ARG A 81 8.97 5.92 -22.32
CA ARG A 81 7.83 6.35 -21.51
C ARG A 81 7.27 5.23 -20.61
N ALA A 82 7.80 4.02 -20.68
CA ALA A 82 7.28 2.85 -19.96
C ALA A 82 7.07 3.09 -18.46
N PHE A 83 8.09 3.59 -17.77
CA PHE A 83 7.99 3.88 -16.34
C PHE A 83 6.97 4.97 -16.05
N PHE A 84 6.89 6.03 -16.88
CA PHE A 84 5.92 7.11 -16.69
C PHE A 84 4.48 6.61 -16.87
N VAL A 85 4.23 5.81 -17.92
CA VAL A 85 2.93 5.17 -18.19
C VAL A 85 2.51 4.28 -17.02
N TYR A 86 3.46 3.63 -16.35
CA TYR A 86 3.20 2.87 -15.13
C TYR A 86 2.96 3.76 -13.90
N ALA A 87 3.83 4.76 -13.68
CA ALA A 87 3.90 5.54 -12.46
C ALA A 87 2.70 6.49 -12.28
N VAL A 88 2.13 7.00 -13.36
CA VAL A 88 0.97 7.89 -13.29
C VAL A 88 -0.27 7.18 -12.73
N PRO A 89 -0.74 6.04 -13.30
CA PRO A 89 -1.86 5.31 -12.71
C PRO A 89 -1.54 4.76 -11.31
N PHE A 90 -0.29 4.33 -11.05
CA PHE A 90 0.15 3.97 -9.71
C PHE A 90 -0.14 5.10 -8.71
N ALA A 91 0.32 6.31 -9.00
CA ALA A 91 0.16 7.47 -8.13
C ALA A 91 -1.30 7.89 -7.97
N LEU A 92 -2.09 7.88 -9.06
CA LEU A 92 -3.50 8.26 -9.05
C LEU A 92 -4.36 7.28 -8.24
N ILE A 93 -4.21 5.97 -8.49
CA ILE A 93 -4.94 4.94 -7.74
C ILE A 93 -4.46 4.92 -6.28
N GLY A 94 -3.17 5.14 -6.05
CA GLY A 94 -2.59 5.24 -4.72
C GLY A 94 -3.19 6.41 -3.94
N LEU A 95 -3.23 7.60 -4.54
CA LEU A 95 -3.88 8.77 -3.94
C LEU A 95 -5.35 8.52 -3.65
N LEU A 96 -6.09 7.93 -4.59
CA LEU A 96 -7.49 7.56 -4.41
C LEU A 96 -7.67 6.62 -3.22
N ARG A 97 -6.78 5.63 -3.06
CA ARG A 97 -6.79 4.69 -1.94
C ARG A 97 -6.69 5.39 -0.59
N PHE A 98 -5.77 6.35 -0.44
CA PHE A 98 -5.68 7.13 0.79
C PHE A 98 -6.89 8.05 0.97
N ALA A 99 -7.24 8.82 -0.06
CA ALA A 99 -8.37 9.76 -0.01
C ALA A 99 -9.70 9.09 0.35
N ALA A 100 -9.97 7.90 -0.20
CA ALA A 100 -11.18 7.14 0.09
C ALA A 100 -11.33 6.78 1.58
N VAL A 101 -10.23 6.46 2.27
CA VAL A 101 -10.27 6.19 3.73
C VAL A 101 -10.52 7.48 4.52
N PHE A 102 -10.01 8.63 4.07
CA PHE A 102 -10.32 9.92 4.70
C PHE A 102 -11.79 10.30 4.54
N PHE A 103 -12.37 10.09 3.36
CA PHE A 103 -13.81 10.30 3.13
C PHE A 103 -14.66 9.31 3.92
N LEU A 104 -14.24 8.05 3.99
CA LEU A 104 -14.87 7.05 4.85
C LEU A 104 -14.87 7.48 6.32
N ALA A 105 -13.72 7.94 6.83
CA ALA A 105 -13.59 8.43 8.20
C ALA A 105 -14.52 9.61 8.47
N ALA A 106 -14.69 10.52 7.51
CA ALA A 106 -15.65 11.60 7.60
C ALA A 106 -17.10 11.09 7.60
N SER A 107 -17.46 10.17 6.69
CA SER A 107 -18.83 9.64 6.54
C SER A 107 -19.35 8.87 7.76
N ASN A 108 -18.44 8.29 8.54
CA ASN A 108 -18.72 7.44 9.69
C ASN A 108 -18.10 8.03 10.97
N SER A 109 -18.06 9.36 11.08
CA SER A 109 -17.47 10.06 12.24
C SER A 109 -18.28 9.80 13.52
N GLY A 110 -17.58 9.60 14.64
CA GLY A 110 -18.19 9.50 15.97
C GLY A 110 -18.86 8.17 16.29
N THR A 111 -18.68 7.13 15.48
CA THR A 111 -19.28 5.80 15.68
C THR A 111 -18.46 4.90 16.60
N LEU A 112 -17.21 5.25 16.89
CA LEU A 112 -16.34 4.51 17.80
C LEU A 112 -16.67 4.90 19.26
N PRO A 113 -17.13 3.97 20.11
CA PRO A 113 -17.62 4.28 21.46
C PRO A 113 -16.47 4.45 22.47
N LEU A 114 -15.58 5.41 22.21
CA LEU A 114 -14.45 5.77 23.06
C LEU A 114 -14.37 7.29 23.27
N PRO A 115 -13.76 7.76 24.37
CA PRO A 115 -13.64 9.19 24.64
C PRO A 115 -12.91 9.93 23.50
N PRO A 116 -13.48 11.02 22.93
CA PRO A 116 -12.86 11.74 21.82
C PRO A 116 -11.46 12.26 22.09
N SER A 117 -11.16 12.63 23.33
CA SER A 117 -9.82 13.06 23.76
C SER A 117 -8.80 11.93 23.64
N ALA A 118 -9.12 10.73 24.13
CA ALA A 118 -8.27 9.56 24.03
C ALA A 118 -7.99 9.18 22.56
N LEU A 119 -9.02 9.25 21.72
CA LEU A 119 -8.89 8.97 20.28
C LEU A 119 -7.98 9.97 19.56
N LYS A 120 -8.13 11.27 19.84
CA LYS A 120 -7.28 12.31 19.27
C LYS A 120 -5.83 12.21 19.75
N ILE A 121 -5.62 11.87 21.03
CA ILE A 121 -4.27 11.60 21.57
C ILE A 121 -3.63 10.42 20.84
N LEU A 122 -4.34 9.30 20.68
CA LEU A 122 -3.81 8.14 19.96
C LEU A 122 -3.52 8.47 18.49
N ALA A 123 -4.42 9.19 17.81
CA ALA A 123 -4.21 9.67 16.45
C ALA A 123 -2.93 10.52 16.32
N ALA A 124 -2.71 11.43 17.29
CA ALA A 124 -1.53 12.29 17.34
C ALA A 124 -0.24 11.51 17.62
N VAL A 125 -0.28 10.46 18.43
CA VAL A 125 0.87 9.58 18.70
C VAL A 125 1.29 8.77 17.46
N LEU A 126 0.34 8.40 16.60
CA LEU A 126 0.62 7.64 15.38
C LEU A 126 1.19 8.49 14.22
N LEU A 127 1.03 9.83 14.28
CA LEU A 127 1.51 10.72 13.22
C LEU A 127 3.04 10.85 13.14
N PRO A 128 3.81 11.01 14.25
CA PRO A 128 5.26 11.17 14.17
C PRO A 128 5.99 10.04 13.42
N PRO A 129 5.71 8.74 13.64
CA PRO A 129 6.34 7.68 12.86
C PRO A 129 6.01 7.76 11.36
N PHE A 130 4.76 8.10 11.01
CA PHE A 130 4.37 8.34 9.61
C PHE A 130 5.12 9.52 9.00
N ILE A 131 5.15 10.68 9.68
CA ILE A 131 5.82 11.89 9.22
C ILE A 131 7.31 11.63 9.01
N TYR A 132 7.96 10.94 9.97
CA TYR A 132 9.37 10.60 9.84
C TYR A 132 9.62 9.61 8.70
N THR A 133 8.68 8.70 8.43
CA THR A 133 8.74 7.81 7.25
C THR A 133 8.63 8.58 5.95
N ALA A 134 7.65 9.48 5.83
CA ALA A 134 7.45 10.30 4.65
C ALA A 134 8.66 11.20 4.38
N TRP A 135 9.17 11.87 5.42
CA TRP A 135 10.38 12.70 5.34
C TRP A 135 11.60 11.87 4.93
N SER A 136 11.83 10.71 5.57
CA SER A 136 12.98 9.86 5.27
C SER A 136 12.92 9.33 3.83
N THR A 137 11.72 8.97 3.37
CA THR A 137 11.48 8.54 1.99
C THR A 137 11.82 9.68 1.02
N ALA A 138 11.26 10.87 1.23
CA ALA A 138 11.52 12.02 0.36
C ALA A 138 12.99 12.47 0.36
N ARG A 139 13.69 12.34 1.50
CA ARG A 139 15.05 12.85 1.68
C ARG A 139 16.14 11.89 1.22
N HIS A 140 15.93 10.58 1.41
CA HIS A 140 16.97 9.55 1.24
C HIS A 140 16.61 8.53 0.15
N PHE A 141 15.34 8.36 -0.17
CA PHE A 141 14.87 7.37 -1.14
C PHE A 141 14.49 8.08 -2.46
N PRO A 142 15.17 7.80 -3.58
CA PRO A 142 14.77 8.40 -4.85
C PRO A 142 13.31 8.05 -5.16
N ILE A 143 12.44 9.06 -5.36
CA ILE A 143 11.00 8.86 -5.53
C ILE A 143 10.73 7.84 -6.64
N ALA A 144 11.47 7.88 -7.75
CA ALA A 144 11.35 6.89 -8.82
C ALA A 144 11.54 5.45 -8.31
N ARG A 145 12.54 5.19 -7.47
CA ARG A 145 12.74 3.87 -6.84
C ARG A 145 11.60 3.53 -5.88
N ALA A 146 11.10 4.49 -5.10
CA ALA A 146 9.99 4.27 -4.18
C ALA A 146 8.69 3.87 -4.90
N LEU A 147 8.57 4.28 -6.17
CA LEU A 147 7.48 3.88 -7.06
C LEU A 147 7.76 2.54 -7.79
N GLY A 148 8.93 1.92 -7.66
CA GLY A 148 9.25 0.64 -8.32
C GLY A 148 10.08 0.73 -9.62
N ALA A 149 10.88 1.79 -9.78
CA ALA A 149 11.75 1.96 -10.96
C ALA A 149 12.80 0.84 -11.15
N ASP A 150 13.13 0.09 -10.11
CA ASP A 150 13.99 -1.10 -10.15
C ASP A 150 13.44 -2.23 -11.03
N HIS A 151 12.12 -2.26 -11.26
CA HIS A 151 11.50 -3.18 -12.21
C HIS A 151 11.77 -2.79 -13.66
N PHE A 152 11.96 -1.49 -13.93
CA PHE A 152 12.10 -0.92 -15.28
C PHE A 152 13.55 -0.69 -15.69
N TYR A 153 14.38 -0.17 -14.79
CA TYR A 153 15.73 0.29 -15.12
C TYR A 153 16.82 -0.57 -14.48
N GLU A 154 17.74 -1.08 -15.29
CA GLU A 154 18.85 -1.91 -14.82
C GLU A 154 19.78 -1.16 -13.86
N GLU A 155 20.01 0.13 -14.10
CA GLU A 155 20.77 1.05 -13.23
C GLU A 155 20.18 1.14 -11.81
N CYS A 156 18.86 0.99 -11.65
CA CYS A 156 18.20 0.94 -10.34
C CYS A 156 18.38 -0.40 -9.61
N ARG A 157 18.70 -1.49 -10.33
CA ARG A 157 18.86 -2.84 -9.75
C ARG A 157 20.22 -3.03 -9.08
N GLY A 158 21.23 -2.29 -9.52
CA GLY A 158 22.57 -2.30 -8.92
C GLY A 158 22.74 -1.37 -7.71
N ALA A 159 21.76 -0.52 -7.43
CA ALA A 159 21.83 0.44 -6.34
C ALA A 159 21.69 -0.26 -4.97
N PRO A 160 22.44 0.17 -3.95
CA PRO A 160 22.30 -0.37 -2.60
C PRO A 160 20.90 -0.11 -2.04
N LEU A 161 20.53 -0.92 -1.05
CA LEU A 161 19.36 -0.65 -0.21
C LEU A 161 19.63 0.63 0.61
N VAL A 162 18.59 1.45 0.75
CA VAL A 162 18.66 2.69 1.52
C VAL A 162 18.69 2.34 3.00
N MET A 163 19.69 2.84 3.73
CA MET A 163 19.92 2.55 5.15
C MET A 163 19.99 3.84 5.99
N GLU A 164 19.44 4.94 5.46
CA GLU A 164 19.40 6.26 6.09
C GLU A 164 17.99 6.59 6.62
N GLY A 165 17.91 7.60 7.48
CA GLY A 165 16.65 8.03 8.08
C GLY A 165 15.98 6.88 8.84
N ILE A 166 14.69 6.67 8.60
CA ILE A 166 13.93 5.58 9.23
C ILE A 166 14.34 4.18 8.77
N PHE A 167 14.92 4.05 7.56
CA PHE A 167 15.25 2.75 6.97
C PHE A 167 16.40 2.04 7.70
N LYS A 168 17.21 2.79 8.45
CA LYS A 168 18.24 2.23 9.33
C LYS A 168 17.67 1.41 10.50
N TYR A 169 16.44 1.71 10.90
CA TYR A 169 15.74 1.02 11.99
C TYR A 169 14.75 -0.02 11.46
N SER A 170 14.10 0.26 10.33
CA SER A 170 13.10 -0.61 9.73
C SER A 170 13.23 -0.60 8.19
N PRO A 171 13.78 -1.67 7.59
CA PRO A 171 13.95 -1.76 6.13
C PRO A 171 12.63 -1.61 5.36
N ASN A 172 11.50 -2.02 5.96
CA ASN A 172 10.15 -1.94 5.39
C ASN A 172 9.33 -0.79 6.00
N ALA A 173 9.97 0.31 6.39
CA ALA A 173 9.32 1.43 7.07
C ALA A 173 8.08 1.97 6.33
N MET A 174 8.09 2.01 5.00
CA MET A 174 6.93 2.44 4.20
C MET A 174 5.71 1.55 4.42
N TYR A 175 5.91 0.23 4.59
CA TYR A 175 4.86 -0.74 4.86
C TYR A 175 4.38 -0.67 6.30
N LEU A 176 5.30 -0.53 7.24
CA LEU A 176 5.03 -0.57 8.68
C LEU A 176 4.43 0.73 9.23
N TYR A 177 4.93 1.88 8.75
CA TYR A 177 4.60 3.19 9.31
C TYR A 177 3.88 4.09 8.30
N GLY A 178 4.05 3.86 6.99
CA GLY A 178 3.39 4.66 5.94
C GLY A 178 1.87 4.60 6.00
N PHE A 179 1.31 3.48 6.48
CA PHE A 179 -0.14 3.31 6.62
C PHE A 179 -0.71 3.88 7.92
N LEU A 180 0.12 4.31 8.88
CA LEU A 180 -0.36 4.88 10.14
C LEU A 180 -1.19 6.15 9.94
N ILE A 181 -0.99 6.87 8.84
CA ILE A 181 -1.85 8.02 8.49
C ILE A 181 -3.33 7.64 8.36
N LEU A 182 -3.64 6.42 7.87
CA LEU A 182 -5.00 5.92 7.76
C LEU A 182 -5.61 5.67 9.14
N TRP A 183 -4.82 5.10 10.04
CA TRP A 183 -5.21 4.88 11.45
C TRP A 183 -5.42 6.21 12.15
N SER A 184 -4.51 7.17 11.98
CA SER A 184 -4.65 8.53 12.52
C SER A 184 -5.92 9.20 12.02
N ALA A 185 -6.25 9.12 10.72
CA ALA A 185 -7.48 9.69 10.18
C ALA A 185 -8.74 9.06 10.78
N ALA A 186 -8.76 7.73 10.88
CA ALA A 186 -9.87 6.98 11.46
C ALA A 186 -10.10 7.33 12.95
N LEU A 187 -9.02 7.35 13.74
CA LEU A 187 -9.06 7.69 15.16
C LEU A 187 -9.43 9.15 15.39
N TRP A 188 -8.86 10.07 14.60
CA TRP A 188 -9.16 11.50 14.72
C TRP A 188 -10.65 11.80 14.53
N ARG A 189 -11.31 11.04 13.65
CA ARG A 189 -12.75 11.11 13.40
C ARG A 189 -13.58 10.20 14.32
N GLY A 190 -12.95 9.32 15.08
CA GLY A 190 -13.63 8.27 15.84
C GLY A 190 -14.51 7.40 14.97
N SER A 191 -13.99 6.95 13.81
CA SER A 191 -14.73 6.18 12.82
C SER A 191 -14.39 4.70 12.86
N THR A 192 -15.37 3.88 13.23
CA THR A 192 -15.24 2.41 13.27
C THR A 192 -15.02 1.82 11.88
N ALA A 193 -15.74 2.31 10.86
CA ALA A 193 -15.59 1.86 9.49
C ALA A 193 -14.20 2.17 8.91
N ALA A 194 -13.68 3.38 9.18
CA ALA A 194 -12.34 3.75 8.74
C ALA A 194 -11.25 2.97 9.47
N LEU A 195 -11.45 2.57 10.74
CA LEU A 195 -10.53 1.66 11.42
C LEU A 195 -10.48 0.29 10.75
N ALA A 196 -11.65 -0.27 10.40
CA ALA A 196 -11.72 -1.53 9.67
C ALA A 196 -11.02 -1.43 8.30
N ALA A 197 -11.23 -0.33 7.57
CA ALA A 197 -10.54 -0.06 6.30
C ALA A 197 -9.03 0.18 6.48
N ALA A 198 -8.60 0.87 7.53
CA ALA A 198 -7.18 1.07 7.84
C ALA A 198 -6.49 -0.27 8.15
N ALA A 199 -7.14 -1.13 8.93
CA ALA A 199 -6.67 -2.48 9.20
C ALA A 199 -6.55 -3.32 7.93
N PHE A 200 -7.61 -3.34 7.09
CA PHE A 200 -7.58 -4.02 5.80
C PHE A 200 -6.40 -3.52 4.94
N ASN A 201 -6.25 -2.20 4.81
CA ASN A 201 -5.19 -1.60 4.00
C ASN A 201 -3.79 -1.96 4.50
N HIS A 202 -3.59 -1.95 5.82
CA HIS A 202 -2.30 -2.18 6.45
C HIS A 202 -1.92 -3.67 6.38
N VAL A 203 -2.87 -4.60 6.59
CA VAL A 203 -2.59 -6.04 6.44
C VAL A 203 -2.41 -6.39 4.96
N TYR A 204 -3.27 -5.88 4.09
CA TYR A 204 -3.23 -6.21 2.67
C TYR A 204 -1.94 -5.73 2.00
N ILE A 205 -1.33 -4.63 2.44
CA ILE A 205 -0.02 -4.23 1.88
C ILE A 205 1.11 -5.22 2.26
N TRP A 206 1.02 -5.90 3.41
CA TRP A 206 1.93 -6.99 3.73
C TRP A 206 1.67 -8.24 2.88
N VAL A 207 0.42 -8.53 2.55
CA VAL A 207 0.09 -9.59 1.56
C VAL A 207 0.79 -9.30 0.23
N HIS A 208 0.73 -8.04 -0.24
CA HIS A 208 1.49 -7.61 -1.42
C HIS A 208 2.98 -7.86 -1.30
N TYR A 209 3.58 -7.40 -0.20
CA TYR A 209 5.01 -7.50 0.04
C TYR A 209 5.47 -8.96 -0.06
N TYR A 210 4.85 -9.86 0.71
CA TYR A 210 5.27 -11.27 0.74
C TYR A 210 5.01 -12.02 -0.57
N CYS A 211 3.91 -11.70 -1.27
CA CYS A 211 3.52 -12.46 -2.46
C CYS A 211 4.09 -11.89 -3.78
N THR A 212 4.41 -10.60 -3.81
CA THR A 212 4.82 -9.88 -5.04
C THR A 212 6.22 -9.32 -4.89
N GLU A 213 6.41 -8.35 -4.00
CA GLU A 213 7.66 -7.59 -3.92
C GLU A 213 8.84 -8.44 -3.45
N LEU A 214 8.69 -9.22 -2.38
CA LEU A 214 9.78 -10.01 -1.82
C LEU A 214 10.36 -11.03 -2.84
N PRO A 215 9.55 -11.81 -3.58
CA PRO A 215 10.08 -12.61 -4.68
C PRO A 215 10.75 -11.78 -5.80
N ASP A 216 10.24 -10.58 -6.10
CA ASP A 216 10.84 -9.69 -7.10
C ASP A 216 12.19 -9.15 -6.63
N MET A 217 12.29 -8.68 -5.38
CA MET A 217 13.53 -8.28 -4.72
C MET A 217 14.57 -9.39 -4.73
N GLY A 218 14.17 -10.63 -4.46
CA GLY A 218 15.05 -11.79 -4.54
C GLY A 218 15.69 -11.98 -5.93
N ARG A 219 15.02 -11.52 -7.00
CA ARG A 219 15.55 -11.59 -8.37
C ARG A 219 16.33 -10.36 -8.77
N ILE A 220 15.84 -9.18 -8.37
CA ILE A 220 16.46 -7.90 -8.66
C ILE A 220 17.80 -7.79 -7.91
N TYR A 221 17.80 -8.08 -6.61
CA TYR A 221 18.95 -7.88 -5.72
C TYR A 221 19.69 -9.18 -5.37
N GLY A 222 19.03 -10.35 -5.39
CA GLY A 222 19.64 -11.63 -4.99
C GLY A 222 20.72 -12.16 -5.94
N ARG A 223 20.85 -11.63 -7.17
CA ARG A 223 21.99 -11.93 -8.06
C ARG A 223 23.28 -11.18 -7.67
N GLY A 224 23.18 -10.07 -6.94
CA GLY A 224 24.33 -9.25 -6.52
C GLY A 224 25.15 -9.81 -5.35
N SER A 225 24.61 -10.77 -4.60
CA SER A 225 25.30 -11.39 -3.46
C SER A 225 26.34 -12.46 -3.85
N LYS A 226 26.34 -12.95 -5.09
CA LYS A 226 27.26 -14.01 -5.55
C LYS A 226 28.56 -13.51 -6.18
N THR A 227 28.77 -12.20 -6.28
CA THR A 227 30.00 -11.60 -6.82
C THR A 227 30.39 -10.37 -6.01
N LYS A 228 30.92 -10.63 -4.80
CA LYS A 228 31.86 -9.77 -4.08
C LYS A 228 32.41 -10.56 -2.87
N LYS A 229 33.13 -11.64 -3.17
CA LYS A 229 34.30 -12.00 -2.37
C LYS A 229 35.48 -11.36 -3.08
N VAL A 230 35.94 -10.23 -2.56
CA VAL A 230 37.34 -9.79 -2.68
C VAL A 230 37.90 -9.93 -1.29
#